data_AF-A0A0M8PWC3-F1
#
_entry.id   AF-A0A0M8PWC3-F1
#
_cell.length_a   1.000
_cell.length_b   1.000
_cell.length_c   1.000
_cell.angle_alpha   90.00
_cell.angle_beta   90.00
_cell.angle_gamma   90.00
#
_symmetry.space_group_name_H-M   'P 1'
#
loop_
_entity.id
_entity.type
_entity.pdbx_description
1 polymer ?
#
loop_
_entity_poly.entity_id
_entity_poly.type
_entity_poly.pdbx_seq_one_letter_code
_entity_poly.pdbx_strand_id
1 'polypeptide(L)' 'MAENYWSAKHGGYIKCLVEGCNHVGIIITTAHCRLEHGMTQEEVRKKYGLPTNVSKLNRKQIESLREGADK' A
#
# COMPACT_ATOMS: atom_id res chain seq x y z
N MET A 1 -15.04 -2.09 -17.83
CA MET A 1 -13.87 -1.22 -17.55
C MET A 1 -13.16 -1.83 -16.36
N ALA A 2 -12.02 -2.50 -16.57
CA ALA A 2 -11.24 -3.04 -15.44
C ALA A 2 -10.63 -1.87 -14.68
N GLU A 3 -10.87 -1.80 -13.39
CA GLU A 3 -10.39 -0.71 -12.53
C GLU A 3 -8.87 -0.88 -12.34
N ASN A 4 -8.08 -0.08 -13.08
CA ASN A 4 -6.61 -0.11 -13.11
C ASN A 4 -5.97 0.57 -11.89
N TYR A 5 -6.64 0.58 -10.74
CA TYR A 5 -6.15 1.19 -9.53
C TYR A 5 -6.73 0.49 -8.30
N TRP A 6 -5.94 0.44 -7.25
CA TRP A 6 -6.42 0.10 -5.92
C TRP A 6 -6.87 1.39 -5.24
N SER A 7 -8.08 1.38 -4.68
CA SER A 7 -8.60 2.49 -3.88
C SER A 7 -8.89 2.04 -2.46
N ALA A 8 -8.65 2.93 -1.52
CA ALA A 8 -9.07 2.77 -0.15
C ALA A 8 -10.59 2.95 -0.04
N LYS A 9 -11.23 2.21 0.87
CA LYS A 9 -12.63 2.45 1.26
C LYS A 9 -12.73 3.83 1.94
N HIS A 10 -13.90 4.46 1.83
CA HIS A 10 -14.20 5.81 2.30
C HIS A 10 -13.47 6.18 3.62
N GLY A 11 -12.54 7.15 3.55
CA GLY A 11 -11.77 7.65 4.69
C GLY A 11 -10.57 6.80 5.13
N GLY A 12 -10.21 5.77 4.37
CA GLY A 12 -9.02 4.95 4.60
C GLY A 12 -7.83 5.35 3.74
N TYR A 13 -6.70 4.71 4.03
CA TYR A 13 -5.56 4.64 3.11
C TYR A 13 -5.28 3.18 2.77
N ILE A 14 -4.55 2.95 1.70
CA ILE A 14 -3.99 1.65 1.33
C ILE A 14 -2.47 1.79 1.29
N LYS A 15 -1.78 0.75 1.74
CA LYS A 15 -0.32 0.65 1.67
C LYS A 15 0.07 -0.26 0.51
N CYS A 16 1.10 0.13 -0.24
CA CYS A 16 1.70 -0.75 -1.23
C CYS A 16 2.33 -1.97 -0.52
N LEU A 17 2.06 -3.16 -1.06
CA LEU A 17 2.48 -4.41 -0.44
C LEU A 17 3.91 -4.84 -0.82
N VAL A 18 4.53 -4.15 -1.77
CA VAL A 18 5.89 -4.50 -2.21
C VAL A 18 6.86 -4.26 -1.06
N GLU A 19 7.65 -5.27 -0.73
CA GLU A 19 8.68 -5.19 0.31
C GLU A 19 9.61 -4.00 0.04
N GLY A 20 9.84 -3.18 1.07
CA GLY A 20 10.62 -1.94 0.96
C GLY A 20 9.84 -0.73 0.40
N CYS A 21 8.61 -0.91 -0.11
CA CYS A 21 7.78 0.20 -0.55
C CYS A 21 6.96 0.78 0.63
N ASN A 22 7.27 2.01 1.01
CA ASN A 22 6.53 2.74 2.04
C ASN A 22 5.42 3.64 1.48
N HIS A 23 4.98 3.40 0.25
CA HIS A 23 3.94 4.19 -0.38
C HIS A 23 2.58 3.91 0.27
N VAL A 24 1.94 4.95 0.79
CA VAL A 24 0.62 4.91 1.42
C VAL A 24 -0.22 6.03 0.82
N GLY A 25 -1.40 5.69 0.29
CA GLY A 25 -2.26 6.65 -0.38
C GLY A 25 -3.72 6.23 -0.35
N ILE A 26 -4.61 7.13 -0.75
CA ILE A 26 -6.03 6.79 -0.94
C ILE A 26 -6.18 5.93 -2.20
N ILE A 27 -5.30 6.15 -3.19
CA ILE A 27 -5.30 5.44 -4.47
C ILE A 27 -3.86 5.02 -4.79
N ILE A 28 -3.68 3.78 -5.21
CA ILE A 28 -2.43 3.25 -5.77
C ILE A 28 -2.75 2.80 -7.19
N THR A 29 -2.17 3.49 -8.17
CA THR A 29 -2.41 3.21 -9.59
C THR A 29 -1.49 2.09 -10.09
N THR A 30 -1.86 1.45 -11.20
CA THR A 30 -0.96 0.51 -11.89
C THR A 30 0.38 1.13 -12.29
N ALA A 31 0.40 2.45 -12.55
CA ALA A 31 1.62 3.19 -12.86
C ALA A 31 2.63 3.15 -11.71
N HIS A 32 2.18 3.24 -10.45
CA HIS A 32 3.06 3.09 -9.29
C HIS A 32 3.81 1.75 -9.34
N CYS A 33 3.09 0.65 -9.57
CA CYS A 33 3.70 -0.68 -9.63
C CYS A 33 4.72 -0.79 -10.78
N ARG A 34 4.39 -0.22 -11.95
CA ARG A 34 5.24 -0.32 -13.14
C ARG A 34 6.49 0.55 -13.05
N LEU A 35 6.37 1.77 -12.51
CA LEU A 35 7.46 2.73 -12.44
C LEU A 35 8.37 2.49 -11.24
N GLU A 36 7.80 2.21 -10.07
CA GLU A 36 8.58 2.06 -8.83
C GLU A 36 9.16 0.65 -8.68
N HIS A 37 8.41 -0.37 -9.11
CA HIS A 37 8.77 -1.78 -8.87
C HIS A 37 9.09 -2.56 -10.14
N GLY A 38 8.88 -1.98 -11.33
CA GLY A 38 9.02 -2.69 -12.61
C GLY A 38 8.03 -3.85 -12.77
N MET A 39 6.98 -3.91 -11.95
CA MET A 39 6.02 -5.02 -11.90
C MET A 39 4.62 -4.54 -12.30
N THR A 40 3.81 -5.46 -12.83
CA THR A 40 2.38 -5.16 -13.04
C THR A 40 1.63 -5.29 -11.71
N GLN A 41 0.48 -4.61 -11.61
CA GLN A 41 -0.40 -4.73 -10.45
C GLN A 41 -0.83 -6.19 -10.20
N GLU A 42 -0.97 -6.99 -11.25
CA GLU A 42 -1.30 -8.41 -11.17
C GLU A 42 -0.16 -9.24 -10.58
N GLU A 43 1.08 -8.97 -10.98
CA GLU A 43 2.27 -9.63 -10.43
C GLU A 43 2.45 -9.27 -8.96
N VAL A 44 2.27 -8.00 -8.61
CA VAL A 44 2.26 -7.56 -7.21
C VAL A 44 1.14 -8.25 -6.44
N ARG A 45 -0.05 -8.40 -7.03
CA ARG A 45 -1.18 -9.10 -6.41
C ARG A 45 -0.92 -10.58 -6.21
N LYS A 46 -0.30 -11.24 -7.17
CA LYS A 46 0.02 -12.67 -7.12
C LYS A 46 1.12 -12.95 -6.11
N LYS A 47 2.09 -12.04 -5.98
CA LYS A 47 3.24 -12.18 -5.09
C LYS A 47 2.94 -11.77 -3.65
N TYR A 48 2.23 -10.66 -3.44
CA TYR A 48 2.01 -10.08 -2.12
C TYR A 48 0.54 -10.06 -1.67
N GLY A 49 -0.43 -10.31 -2.56
CA GLY A 49 -1.86 -10.31 -2.25
C GLY A 49 -2.58 -9.00 -2.57
N LEU A 50 -3.72 -8.75 -1.91
CA LEU A 50 -4.52 -7.54 -2.12
C LEU A 50 -4.18 -6.47 -1.07
N PRO A 51 -4.01 -5.18 -1.46
CA PRO A 51 -3.70 -4.14 -0.49
C PRO A 51 -4.78 -4.06 0.57
N THR A 52 -4.36 -4.12 1.83
CA THR A 52 -5.27 -3.97 2.97
C THR A 52 -5.52 -2.50 3.23
N ASN A 53 -6.77 -2.18 3.54
CA ASN A 53 -7.14 -0.84 3.99
C ASN A 53 -6.52 -0.62 5.37
N VAL A 54 -5.63 0.36 5.47
CA VAL A 54 -5.17 0.91 6.75
C VAL A 54 -6.18 1.94 7.27
N SER A 55 -7.47 1.56 7.32
CA SER A 55 -8.54 2.43 7.85
C SER A 55 -8.60 2.50 9.38
N LYS A 56 -7.81 1.68 10.09
CA LYS A 56 -7.88 1.54 11.56
C LYS A 56 -6.53 1.24 12.21
N LEU A 57 -5.45 1.88 11.78
CA LEU A 57 -4.31 2.02 12.69
C LEU A 57 -4.71 3.06 13.74
N ASN A 58 -5.09 2.57 14.93
CA ASN A 58 -5.23 3.39 16.12
C ASN A 58 -3.93 4.22 16.24
N ARG A 59 -3.97 5.55 16.49
CA ARG A 59 -2.77 6.44 16.43
C ARG A 59 -1.54 5.81 17.11
N LYS A 60 -1.75 5.08 18.21
CA LYS A 60 -0.73 4.32 18.94
C LYS A 60 0.08 3.31 18.12
N GLN A 61 -0.51 2.64 17.13
CA GLN A 61 0.22 1.70 16.26
C GLN A 61 1.05 2.41 15.18
N ILE A 62 0.69 3.65 14.82
CA ILE A 62 1.51 4.48 13.91
C ILE A 62 2.77 4.98 14.65
N GLU A 63 2.65 5.31 15.94
CA GLU A 63 3.78 5.71 16.77
C GLU A 63 4.79 4.56 16.97
N SER A 64 4.33 3.33 17.25
CA SER A 64 5.24 2.17 17.40
C SER A 64 6.01 1.78 16.12
N LEU A 65 5.50 2.12 14.93
CA LEU A 65 6.24 1.90 13.67
C LEU A 65 7.32 2.99 13.42
N ARG A 66 7.23 4.12 14.13
CA ARG A 66 8.17 5.24 14.05
C ARG A 66 9.35 5.09 15.03
N GLU A 67 9.12 4.44 16.17
CA GLU A 67 10.14 4.21 17.22
C GLU A 67 10.95 2.91 17.04
N GLY A 68 10.73 2.15 15.96
CA GLY A 68 11.54 0.97 15.63
C GLY A 68 12.73 1.23 14.70
N ALA A 69 12.94 2.48 14.26
CA ALA A 69 14.02 2.88 13.36
C ALA A 69 15.24 3.51 14.08
N ASP A 70 15.22 3.53 15.42
CA ASP A 70 16.35 3.96 16.25
C ASP A 70 16.58 2.93 17.37
N LYS A 71 17.24 1.83 17.03
CA LYS A 71 18.14 1.07 17.92
C LYS A 71 18.96 0.05 17.14
#